data_AF-A0A834UBP2-F1
#
_entry.id   AF-A0A834UBP2-F1
#
_cell.length_a   1.000
_cell.length_b   1.000
_cell.length_c   1.000
_cell.angle_alpha   90.00
_cell.angle_beta   90.00
_cell.angle_gamma   90.00
#
_symmetry.space_group_name_H-M   'P 1'
#
loop_
_entity.id
_entity.type
_entity.pdbx_description
1 polymer ?
#
loop_
_entity_poly.entity_id
_entity_poly.type
_entity_poly.pdbx_seq_one_letter_code
_entity_poly.pdbx_strand_id
1 'polypeptide(L)'
;MVSIETIASITIKILKLVINLIILILYRTGYAGEFLGIGGQWNLNEDKNPDVEIVGSGVFVGFFLYTAVVLITFCFGTTNHKKSLVDIIMNFLGLCMFLAVGGTALHYWHGYQPEHKFEYLVPEKEVGLALGSLCILEGVLYLLDLLLSVRHLTKEEYD
;
A
#
# COMPACT_ATOMS: atom_id res chain seq x y z
N MET A 1 -27.11 13.76 -6.91
CA MET A 1 -27.57 12.68 -5.99
C MET A 1 -26.37 11.81 -5.66
N VAL A 2 -26.23 11.32 -4.42
CA VAL A 2 -25.10 10.46 -4.04
C VAL A 2 -25.32 9.09 -4.66
N SER A 3 -24.44 8.68 -5.58
CA SER A 3 -24.54 7.38 -6.25
C SER A 3 -23.89 6.29 -5.38
N ILE A 4 -24.32 5.03 -5.56
CA ILE A 4 -23.77 3.90 -4.82
C ILE A 4 -22.26 3.73 -5.07
N GLU A 5 -21.81 4.09 -6.28
CA GLU A 5 -20.42 4.07 -6.69
C GLU A 5 -19.60 5.12 -5.91
N THR A 6 -20.17 6.30 -5.64
CA THR A 6 -19.52 7.32 -4.81
C THR A 6 -19.30 6.82 -3.38
N ILE A 7 -20.31 6.16 -2.80
CA ILE A 7 -20.21 5.61 -1.44
C ILE A 7 -19.14 4.53 -1.41
N ALA A 8 -19.14 3.62 -2.38
CA ALA A 8 -18.15 2.55 -2.49
C ALA A 8 -16.72 3.09 -2.61
N SER A 9 -16.48 4.10 -3.46
CA SER A 9 -15.16 4.73 -3.59
C SER A 9 -14.70 5.39 -2.29
N ILE A 10 -15.59 6.08 -1.56
CA ILE A 10 -15.25 6.67 -0.26
C ILE A 10 -14.85 5.56 0.74
N THR A 11 -15.64 4.49 0.83
CA THR A 11 -15.35 3.36 1.73
C THR A 11 -13.99 2.71 1.41
N ILE A 12 -13.69 2.48 0.14
CA ILE A 12 -12.41 1.89 -0.27
C ILE A 12 -11.23 2.82 0.07
N LYS A 13 -11.36 4.13 -0.17
CA LYS A 13 -10.29 5.10 0.17
C LYS A 13 -10.04 5.18 1.68
N ILE A 14 -11.07 5.06 2.52
CA ILE A 14 -10.90 4.94 3.97
C ILE A 14 -10.15 3.65 4.32
N LEU A 15 -10.54 2.53 3.73
CA LEU A 15 -9.90 1.24 3.99
C LEU A 15 -8.41 1.27 3.60
N LYS A 16 -8.07 1.81 2.43
CA LYS A 16 -6.69 2.06 1.99
C LYS A 16 -5.87 2.84 3.02
N LEU A 17 -6.43 3.94 3.54
CA LEU A 17 -5.73 4.76 4.55
C LEU A 17 -5.47 3.99 5.85
N VAL A 18 -6.44 3.22 6.33
CA VAL A 18 -6.27 2.42 7.55
C VAL A 18 -5.21 1.35 7.35
N ILE A 19 -5.24 0.64 6.23
CA ILE A 19 -4.29 -0.43 5.95
C ILE A 19 -2.89 0.13 5.71
N ASN A 20 -2.75 1.20 4.94
CA ASN A 20 -1.47 1.88 4.73
C ASN A 20 -0.90 2.45 6.05
N LEU A 21 -1.75 2.95 6.97
CA LEU A 21 -1.30 3.34 8.31
C LEU A 21 -0.74 2.15 9.10
N ILE A 22 -1.39 0.98 9.04
CA ILE A 22 -0.89 -0.24 9.67
C ILE A 22 0.45 -0.64 9.03
N ILE A 23 0.56 -0.62 7.70
CA ILE A 23 1.81 -0.91 6.98
C ILE A 23 2.94 0.02 7.45
N LEU A 24 2.69 1.32 7.57
CA LEU A 24 3.69 2.29 8.07
C LEU A 24 4.16 1.98 9.50
N ILE A 25 3.25 1.58 10.38
CA ILE A 25 3.59 1.19 11.76
C ILE A 25 4.47 -0.07 11.74
N LEU A 26 4.06 -1.12 11.03
CA LEU A 26 4.84 -2.35 10.92
C LEU A 26 6.22 -2.09 10.28
N TYR A 27 6.26 -1.28 9.23
CA TYR A 27 7.48 -0.90 8.53
C TYR A 27 8.47 -0.20 9.47
N ARG A 28 7.97 0.69 10.35
CA ARG A 28 8.81 1.48 11.25
C ARG A 28 9.19 0.77 12.55
N THR A 29 8.31 -0.03 13.15
CA THR A 29 8.54 -0.59 14.50
C THR A 29 8.40 -2.11 14.57
N GLY A 30 8.29 -2.79 13.44
CA GLY A 30 8.06 -4.23 13.38
C GLY A 30 9.24 -5.13 13.75
N TYR A 31 10.44 -4.57 13.91
CA TYR A 31 11.65 -5.32 14.29
C TYR A 31 11.95 -5.15 15.78
N ALA A 32 11.16 -5.77 16.63
CA ALA A 32 11.27 -5.62 18.09
C ALA A 32 11.28 -4.15 18.58
N GLY A 33 10.55 -3.26 17.88
CA GLY A 33 10.51 -1.81 18.15
C GLY A 33 11.42 -0.97 17.24
N GLU A 34 12.36 -1.60 16.55
CA GLU A 34 13.23 -0.97 15.57
C GLU A 34 12.65 -1.02 14.15
N PHE A 35 13.33 -0.32 13.25
CA PHE A 35 12.99 -0.30 11.83
C PHE A 35 12.95 -1.73 11.26
N LEU A 36 11.85 -2.12 10.61
CA LEU A 36 11.70 -3.43 10.00
C LEU A 36 12.30 -3.45 8.60
N GLY A 37 11.83 -2.57 7.73
CA GLY A 37 12.25 -2.55 6.34
C GLY A 37 11.65 -3.68 5.49
N ILE A 38 12.00 -3.68 4.21
CA ILE A 38 11.48 -4.59 3.18
C ILE A 38 12.56 -5.19 2.27
N GLY A 39 13.84 -4.86 2.45
CA GLY A 39 14.91 -5.39 1.61
C GLY A 39 16.31 -5.35 2.22
N GLY A 40 17.11 -6.37 1.91
CA GLY A 40 18.49 -6.55 2.37
C GLY A 40 19.20 -7.65 1.57
N GLN A 41 20.49 -7.86 1.82
CA GLN A 41 21.23 -8.96 1.19
C GLN A 41 20.81 -10.33 1.74
N TRP A 42 20.72 -11.33 0.86
CA TRP A 42 20.25 -12.70 1.15
C TRP A 42 21.22 -13.51 2.04
N ASN A 43 22.37 -12.98 2.46
CA ASN A 43 23.44 -13.79 3.05
C ASN A 43 24.10 -13.14 4.25
N LEU A 44 23.62 -13.47 5.46
CA LEU A 44 24.33 -13.42 6.76
C LEU A 44 25.05 -12.11 7.11
N ASN A 45 24.65 -11.01 6.48
CA ASN A 45 24.95 -9.64 6.88
C ASN A 45 23.65 -8.87 6.67
N GLU A 46 23.01 -8.48 7.78
CA GLU A 46 21.75 -7.71 7.86
C GLU A 46 21.81 -6.29 7.25
N ASP A 47 22.66 -6.04 6.25
CA ASP A 47 22.71 -4.75 5.57
C ASP A 47 21.47 -4.61 4.69
N LYS A 48 20.49 -3.88 5.24
CA LYS A 48 19.30 -3.45 4.52
C LYS A 48 19.72 -2.65 3.30
N ASN A 49 19.16 -2.98 2.14
CA ASN A 49 19.51 -2.30 0.92
C ASN A 49 18.81 -0.94 0.89
N PRO A 50 19.54 0.18 1.00
CA PRO A 50 18.94 1.51 1.06
C PRO A 50 18.07 1.81 -0.15
N ASP A 51 18.38 1.25 -1.33
CA ASP A 51 17.62 1.50 -2.56
C ASP A 51 16.19 0.99 -2.46
N VAL A 52 16.01 -0.21 -1.90
CA VAL A 52 14.67 -0.84 -1.75
C VAL A 52 13.88 -0.12 -0.67
N GLU A 53 14.54 0.26 0.43
CA GLU A 53 13.89 0.99 1.53
C GLU A 53 13.46 2.40 1.13
N ILE A 54 14.23 3.10 0.27
CA ILE A 54 13.83 4.41 -0.27
C ILE A 54 12.55 4.27 -1.10
N VAL A 55 12.48 3.26 -1.97
CA VAL A 55 11.29 3.01 -2.79
C VAL A 55 10.09 2.65 -1.91
N GLY A 56 10.24 1.73 -0.97
CA GLY A 56 9.18 1.34 -0.03
C GLY A 56 8.64 2.53 0.75
N SER A 57 9.54 3.32 1.34
CA SER A 57 9.18 4.54 2.09
C SER A 57 8.42 5.54 1.23
N GLY A 58 8.88 5.76 -0.01
CA GLY A 58 8.23 6.66 -0.97
C GLY A 58 6.81 6.19 -1.34
N VAL A 59 6.62 4.88 -1.54
CA VAL A 59 5.31 4.29 -1.82
C VAL A 59 4.38 4.47 -0.64
N PHE A 60 4.77 4.05 0.56
CA PHE A 60 3.88 4.09 1.72
C PHE A 60 3.45 5.52 2.06
N VAL A 61 4.42 6.44 2.21
CA VAL A 61 4.14 7.84 2.57
C VAL A 61 3.44 8.58 1.43
N GLY A 62 3.91 8.41 0.19
CA GLY A 62 3.36 9.10 -0.98
C GLY A 62 1.90 8.75 -1.21
N PHE A 63 1.56 7.46 -1.20
CA PHE A 63 0.19 7.01 -1.39
C PHE A 63 -0.71 7.27 -0.19
N PHE A 64 -0.16 7.33 1.03
CA PHE A 64 -0.92 7.75 2.21
C PHE A 64 -1.39 9.20 2.09
N LEU A 65 -0.47 10.12 1.79
CA LEU A 65 -0.80 11.53 1.61
C LEU A 65 -1.74 11.74 0.44
N TYR A 66 -1.45 11.11 -0.70
CA TYR A 66 -2.30 11.17 -1.88
C TYR A 66 -3.74 10.73 -1.58
N THR A 67 -3.92 9.55 -0.99
CA THR A 67 -5.26 9.01 -0.70
C THR A 67 -6.00 9.87 0.31
N ALA A 68 -5.30 10.45 1.29
CA ALA A 68 -5.90 11.35 2.27
C ALA A 68 -6.43 12.63 1.60
N VAL A 69 -5.62 13.26 0.75
CA VAL A 69 -6.01 14.48 0.02
C VAL A 69 -7.21 14.22 -0.90
N VAL A 70 -7.19 13.11 -1.63
CA VAL A 70 -8.29 12.75 -2.53
C VAL A 70 -9.56 12.43 -1.75
N LEU A 71 -9.48 11.72 -0.63
CA LEU A 71 -10.64 11.43 0.22
C LEU A 71 -11.27 12.72 0.74
N ILE A 72 -10.46 13.66 1.26
CA ILE A 72 -10.95 14.96 1.74
C ILE A 72 -11.63 15.71 0.58
N THR A 73 -11.02 15.70 -0.61
CA THR A 73 -11.58 16.37 -1.79
C THR A 73 -12.88 15.69 -2.25
N PHE A 74 -13.03 14.38 -2.11
CA PHE A 74 -14.28 13.67 -2.39
C PHE A 74 -15.41 14.03 -1.41
N CYS A 75 -15.07 14.27 -0.14
CA CYS A 75 -16.04 14.64 0.90
C CYS A 75 -16.50 16.10 0.81
N PHE A 76 -15.58 17.02 0.50
CA PHE A 76 -15.84 18.47 0.57
C PHE A 76 -15.86 19.18 -0.79
N GLY A 77 -15.45 18.51 -1.87
CA GLY A 77 -15.36 19.08 -3.21
C GLY A 77 -16.66 19.03 -4.00
N THR A 78 -16.66 19.74 -5.13
CA THR A 78 -17.73 19.67 -6.14
C THR A 78 -17.74 18.31 -6.86
N THR A 79 -18.85 17.96 -7.51
CA THR A 79 -19.03 16.69 -8.25
C THR A 79 -18.00 16.45 -9.35
N ASN A 80 -17.28 17.48 -9.81
CA ASN A 80 -16.26 17.36 -10.86
C ASN A 80 -14.96 16.70 -10.35
N HIS A 81 -14.64 16.82 -9.05
CA HIS A 81 -13.46 16.16 -8.48
C HIS A 81 -13.61 14.64 -8.38
N LYS A 82 -14.85 14.14 -8.46
CA LYS A 82 -15.14 12.70 -8.48
C LYS A 82 -14.74 12.03 -9.81
N LYS A 83 -14.31 12.81 -10.80
CA LYS A 83 -14.07 12.42 -12.19
C LYS A 83 -12.65 12.78 -12.64
N SER A 84 -11.67 12.60 -11.75
CA SER A 84 -10.30 13.02 -12.04
C SER A 84 -9.52 11.93 -12.76
N LEU A 85 -8.99 12.23 -13.95
CA LEU A 85 -7.99 11.38 -14.63
C LEU A 85 -6.77 11.13 -13.74
N VAL A 86 -6.43 12.09 -12.87
CA VAL A 86 -5.36 11.93 -11.88
C VAL A 86 -5.69 10.77 -10.93
N ASP A 87 -6.95 10.59 -10.54
CA ASP A 87 -7.34 9.48 -9.65
C ASP A 87 -7.22 8.12 -10.32
N ILE A 88 -7.54 8.04 -11.62
CA ILE A 88 -7.33 6.83 -12.41
C ILE A 88 -5.84 6.50 -12.51
N ILE A 89 -5.01 7.48 -12.91
CA ILE A 89 -3.56 7.29 -13.07
C ILE A 89 -2.93 6.88 -11.75
N MET A 90 -3.25 7.58 -10.66
CA MET A 90 -2.68 7.30 -9.35
C MET A 90 -3.17 5.97 -8.80
N ASN A 91 -4.43 5.56 -9.04
CA ASN A 91 -4.88 4.23 -8.64
C ASN A 91 -4.14 3.12 -9.40
N PHE A 92 -3.88 3.32 -10.69
CA PHE A 92 -3.08 2.38 -11.48
C PHE A 92 -1.63 2.30 -10.98
N LEU A 93 -0.99 3.45 -10.71
CA LEU A 93 0.36 3.47 -10.13
C LEU A 93 0.38 2.84 -8.74
N GLY A 94 -0.63 3.09 -7.92
CA GLY A 94 -0.78 2.48 -6.59
C GLY A 94 -0.82 0.95 -6.68
N LEU A 95 -1.62 0.41 -7.59
CA LEU A 95 -1.66 -1.02 -7.88
C LEU A 95 -0.27 -1.58 -8.20
N CYS A 96 0.43 -1.00 -9.17
CA CYS A 96 1.75 -1.49 -9.58
C CYS A 96 2.77 -1.40 -8.44
N MET A 97 2.82 -0.27 -7.73
CA MET A 97 3.81 0.00 -6.70
C MET A 97 3.61 -0.86 -5.44
N PHE A 98 2.36 -1.01 -4.97
CA PHE A 98 2.07 -1.85 -3.81
C PHE A 98 2.28 -3.34 -4.09
N LEU A 99 2.01 -3.82 -5.31
CA LEU A 99 2.33 -5.18 -5.71
C LEU A 99 3.85 -5.40 -5.80
N ALA A 100 4.60 -4.45 -6.36
CA ALA A 100 6.05 -4.56 -6.46
C ALA A 100 6.70 -4.59 -5.06
N VAL A 101 6.34 -3.62 -4.21
CA VAL A 101 6.85 -3.50 -2.84
C VAL A 101 6.41 -4.67 -1.95
N GLY A 102 5.16 -5.11 -2.08
CA GLY A 102 4.66 -6.29 -1.36
C GLY A 102 5.38 -7.57 -1.80
N GLY A 103 5.64 -7.72 -3.09
CA GLY A 103 6.40 -8.83 -3.65
C GLY A 103 7.84 -8.88 -3.14
N THR A 104 8.55 -7.74 -3.13
CA THR A 104 9.90 -7.67 -2.56
C THR A 104 9.92 -7.95 -1.07
N ALA A 105 8.98 -7.39 -0.29
CA ALA A 105 8.87 -7.65 1.13
C ALA A 105 8.62 -9.15 1.42
N LEU A 106 7.68 -9.78 0.70
CA LEU A 106 7.41 -11.21 0.84
C LEU A 106 8.62 -12.06 0.45
N HIS A 107 9.29 -11.71 -0.65
CA HIS A 107 10.49 -12.42 -1.09
C HIS A 107 11.62 -12.35 -0.04
N TYR A 108 11.89 -11.16 0.49
CA TYR A 108 12.91 -10.92 1.50
C TYR A 108 12.59 -11.65 2.81
N TRP A 109 11.42 -11.41 3.38
CA TRP A 109 11.05 -11.97 4.69
C TRP A 109 10.79 -13.47 4.64
N HIS A 110 10.35 -14.03 3.50
CA HIS A 110 10.24 -15.48 3.36
C HIS A 110 11.60 -16.19 3.49
N GLY A 111 12.65 -15.60 2.91
CA GLY A 111 14.03 -16.08 2.96
C GLY A 111 14.78 -15.75 4.25
N TYR A 112 14.23 -14.89 5.11
CA TYR A 112 14.90 -14.42 6.32
C TYR A 112 15.24 -15.54 7.31
N GLN A 113 16.49 -15.54 7.78
CA GLN A 113 17.04 -16.42 8.81
C GLN A 113 17.92 -15.60 9.77
N PRO A 114 17.68 -15.63 11.09
CA PRO A 114 18.50 -14.89 12.05
C PRO A 114 19.88 -15.54 12.22
N GLU A 115 20.93 -14.71 12.36
CA GLU A 115 22.34 -15.12 12.32
C GLU A 115 22.77 -16.15 13.39
N HIS A 116 22.01 -16.31 14.48
CA HIS A 116 22.54 -17.00 15.68
C HIS A 116 21.71 -18.08 16.35
N LYS A 117 20.53 -18.51 15.87
CA LYS A 117 19.78 -19.55 16.58
C LYS A 117 18.87 -20.41 15.70
N PHE A 118 18.85 -21.72 16.00
CA PHE A 118 17.79 -22.67 15.61
C PHE A 118 16.48 -22.38 16.38
N GLU A 119 16.01 -21.13 16.40
CA GLU A 119 14.70 -20.79 16.94
C GLU A 119 13.63 -21.04 15.87
N TYR A 120 12.63 -21.87 16.20
CA TYR A 120 11.57 -22.30 15.28
C TYR A 120 10.57 -21.20 14.93
N LEU A 121 10.58 -20.07 15.66
CA LEU A 121 9.70 -18.93 15.48
C LEU A 121 10.53 -17.65 15.58
N VAL A 122 10.59 -16.90 14.49
CA VAL A 122 11.31 -15.62 14.41
C VAL A 122 10.23 -14.55 14.27
N PRO A 123 9.85 -13.86 15.35
CA PRO A 123 8.73 -12.92 15.34
C PRO A 123 8.83 -11.87 14.24
N GLU A 124 10.03 -11.40 13.94
CA GLU A 124 10.32 -10.37 12.93
C GLU A 124 9.97 -10.86 11.53
N LYS A 125 10.22 -12.14 11.24
CA LYS A 125 9.84 -12.79 9.99
C LYS A 125 8.33 -12.75 9.78
N GLU A 126 7.56 -13.11 10.81
CA GLU A 126 6.11 -13.11 10.75
C GLU A 126 5.56 -11.70 10.54
N VAL A 127 6.14 -10.70 11.20
CA VAL A 127 5.75 -9.29 11.01
C VAL A 127 6.08 -8.82 9.59
N GLY A 128 7.25 -9.19 9.06
CA GLY A 128 7.63 -8.89 7.68
C GLY A 128 6.75 -9.54 6.61
N LEU A 129 6.36 -10.79 6.82
CA LEU A 129 5.40 -11.50 5.98
C LEU A 129 4.01 -10.86 6.06
N ALA A 130 3.58 -10.44 7.25
CA ALA A 130 2.34 -9.70 7.44
C ALA A 130 2.36 -8.35 6.70
N LEU A 131 3.45 -7.59 6.82
CA LEU A 131 3.64 -6.33 6.09
C LEU A 131 3.55 -6.54 4.58
N GLY A 132 4.28 -7.52 4.04
CA GLY A 132 4.25 -7.83 2.61
C GLY A 132 2.87 -8.24 2.13
N SER A 133 2.16 -9.05 2.91
CA SER A 133 0.78 -9.49 2.61
C SER A 133 -0.21 -8.32 2.61
N LEU A 134 -0.09 -7.40 3.57
CA LEU A 134 -0.90 -6.18 3.62
C LEU A 134 -0.63 -5.29 2.41
N CYS A 135 0.62 -5.20 1.93
CA CYS A 135 0.94 -4.47 0.71
C CYS A 135 0.25 -5.08 -0.53
N ILE A 136 0.19 -6.41 -0.65
CA ILE A 136 -0.54 -7.07 -1.74
C ILE A 136 -2.03 -6.75 -1.67
N LEU A 137 -2.62 -6.81 -0.46
CA LEU A 137 -4.03 -6.48 -0.26
C LEU A 137 -4.32 -5.01 -0.58
N GLU A 138 -3.41 -4.10 -0.21
CA GLU A 138 -3.49 -2.69 -0.57
C GLU A 138 -3.46 -2.50 -2.10
N GLY A 139 -2.60 -3.23 -2.81
CA GLY A 139 -2.60 -3.28 -4.28
C GLY A 139 -3.96 -3.71 -4.86
N VAL A 140 -4.61 -4.72 -4.28
CA VAL A 140 -5.97 -5.14 -4.69
C VAL A 140 -6.99 -4.02 -4.45
N LEU A 141 -6.91 -3.29 -3.34
CA LEU A 141 -7.79 -2.14 -3.10
C LEU A 141 -7.57 -1.02 -4.12
N TYR A 142 -6.32 -0.79 -4.55
CA TYR A 142 -6.03 0.14 -5.64
C TYR A 142 -6.63 -0.30 -6.96
N LEU A 143 -6.62 -1.60 -7.29
CA LEU A 143 -7.32 -2.14 -8.45
C LEU A 143 -8.84 -1.95 -8.37
N LEU A 144 -9.46 -2.24 -7.23
CA LEU A 144 -10.91 -2.08 -7.07
C LEU A 144 -11.34 -0.61 -7.24
N ASP A 145 -10.58 0.31 -6.66
CA ASP A 145 -10.85 1.75 -6.82
C ASP A 145 -10.59 2.22 -8.26
N LEU A 146 -9.56 1.71 -8.93
CA LEU A 146 -9.31 1.96 -10.35
C LEU A 146 -10.53 1.60 -11.20
N LEU A 147 -11.10 0.41 -10.99
CA LEU A 147 -12.30 -0.04 -11.70
C LEU A 147 -13.50 0.87 -11.44
N LEU A 148 -13.69 1.33 -10.20
CA LEU A 148 -14.75 2.29 -9.87
C LEU A 148 -14.53 3.65 -10.52
N SER A 149 -13.30 4.18 -10.51
CA SER A 149 -12.97 5.46 -11.15
C SER A 149 -13.14 5.41 -12.67
N VAL A 150 -12.79 4.29 -13.32
CA VAL A 150 -13.06 4.10 -14.76
C VAL A 150 -14.56 4.02 -15.03
N ARG A 151 -15.33 3.30 -14.20
CA ARG A 151 -16.80 3.22 -14.37
C ARG A 151 -17.47 4.59 -14.22
N HIS A 152 -17.01 5.44 -13.30
CA HIS A 152 -17.50 6.80 -13.17
C HIS A 152 -17.25 7.64 -14.42
N LEU A 153 -16.11 7.44 -15.10
CA LEU A 153 -15.78 8.14 -16.34
C LEU A 153 -16.67 7.68 -17.52
N THR A 154 -16.81 6.36 -17.71
CA THR A 154 -17.55 5.80 -18.87
C THR A 154 -19.05 6.05 -18.83
N LYS A 155 -19.64 6.18 -17.63
CA LYS A 155 -21.09 6.39 -17.49
C LYS A 155 -21.53 7.76 -18.02
N GLU A 156 -20.60 8.70 -18.13
CA GLU A 156 -20.86 10.04 -18.67
C GLU A 156 -20.72 10.13 -20.20
N GLU A 157 -20.04 9.18 -20.85
CA GLU A 157 -20.00 9.13 -22.32
C GLU A 157 -21.33 8.64 -22.94
N TYR A 158 -22.20 8.04 -22.15
CA TYR A 158 -23.45 7.39 -22.61
C TYR A 158 -24.74 8.05 -22.09
N ASP A 159 -24.65 9.04 -21.19
CA ASP A 159 -25.78 9.86 -20.69
C ASP A 159 -25.71 11.29 -21.25
#